data_AF-A0A971EXI0-F1
#
_entry.id   AF-A0A971EXI0-F1
#
_cell.length_a   1.000
_cell.length_b   1.000
_cell.length_c   1.000
_cell.angle_alpha   90.00
_cell.angle_beta   90.00
_cell.angle_gamma   90.00
#
_symmetry.space_group_name_H-M   'P 1'
#
loop_
_entity.id
_entity.type
_entity.pdbx_description
1 polymer ?
#
loop_
_entity_poly.entity_id
_entity_poly.type
_entity_poly.pdbx_seq_one_letter_code
_entity_poly.pdbx_strand_id
1 'polypeptide(L)' 'MINRPTYVNKIIAFTDTPFVKILTGIRRSGKSTILKLIIEELKARGIN' A
#
# COMPACT_ATOMS: atom_id res chain seq x y z
N MET A 1 -7.52 5.81 10.33
CA MET A 1 -6.52 4.72 10.29
C MET A 1 -5.18 5.29 10.76
N ILE A 2 -4.33 4.56 11.48
CA ILE A 2 -3.04 5.10 11.92
C ILE A 2 -2.13 5.23 10.69
N ASN A 3 -1.61 6.45 10.45
CA ASN A 3 -0.68 6.68 9.35
C ASN A 3 0.63 5.92 9.59
N ARG A 4 1.13 5.26 8.54
CA ARG A 4 2.34 4.43 8.56
C ARG A 4 3.25 4.83 7.40
N PRO A 5 3.81 6.05 7.43
CA PRO A 5 4.49 6.64 6.28
C PRO A 5 5.64 5.77 5.77
N THR A 6 6.42 5.14 6.67
CA THR A 6 7.53 4.27 6.30
C THR A 6 7.11 3.06 5.46
N TYR A 7 5.95 2.45 5.77
CA TYR A 7 5.46 1.28 5.03
C TYR A 7 4.88 1.70 3.67
N VAL A 8 4.12 2.80 3.68
CA VAL A 8 3.45 3.34 2.50
C VAL A 8 4.47 3.84 1.48
N ASN A 9 5.45 4.64 1.90
CA ASN A 9 6.51 5.17 1.03
C ASN A 9 7.34 4.05 0.37
N LYS A 10 7.64 2.98 1.10
CA LYS A 10 8.36 1.83 0.54
C LYS A 10 7.58 1.14 -0.57
N ILE A 11 6.25 1.05 -0.47
CA ILE A 11 5.44 0.35 -1.47
C ILE A 11 5.15 1.24 -2.67
N ILE A 12 4.87 2.52 -2.43
CA ILE A 12 4.69 3.56 -3.45
C ILE A 12 5.90 3.69 -4.36
N ALA A 13 7.13 3.54 -3.85
CA ALA A 13 8.33 3.61 -4.69
C ALA A 13 8.33 2.57 -5.82
N PHE A 14 7.50 1.52 -5.72
CA PHE A 14 7.33 0.49 -6.73
C PHE A 14 5.96 0.51 -7.41
N THR A 15 5.06 1.45 -7.07
CA THR A 15 3.85 1.70 -7.86
C THR A 15 4.29 2.26 -9.22
N ASP A 16 3.58 1.96 -10.30
CA ASP A 16 3.92 2.38 -11.69
C ASP A 16 5.00 1.56 -12.42
N THR A 17 5.40 0.40 -11.87
CA THR A 17 6.21 -0.60 -12.60
C THR A 17 5.33 -1.76 -13.11
N PRO A 18 5.65 -2.39 -14.26
CA PRO A 18 4.79 -3.39 -14.93
C PRO A 18 4.68 -4.75 -14.22
N PHE A 19 5.11 -4.84 -12.95
CA PHE A 19 5.10 -6.07 -12.16
C PHE A 19 3.92 -6.12 -11.19
N VAL A 20 3.41 -7.31 -10.92
CA VAL A 20 2.45 -7.55 -9.83
C VAL A 20 3.21 -7.67 -8.51
N LYS A 21 2.81 -6.93 -7.49
CA LYS A 21 3.44 -6.95 -6.16
C LYS A 21 2.58 -7.77 -5.21
N ILE A 22 3.19 -8.78 -4.59
CA ILE A 22 2.50 -9.69 -3.68
C ILE A 22 2.88 -9.32 -2.25
N LEU A 23 1.88 -9.02 -1.41
CA LEU A 23 2.07 -8.79 0.02
C LEU A 23 1.78 -10.07 0.81
N THR A 24 2.82 -10.76 1.25
CA THR A 24 2.72 -12.04 2.00
C THR A 24 2.91 -11.84 3.51
N GLY A 25 2.54 -12.86 4.30
CA GLY A 25 2.81 -12.92 5.74
C GLY A 25 1.69 -13.58 6.54
N ILE A 26 1.88 -13.71 7.85
CA ILE A 26 0.95 -14.40 8.76
C ILE A 26 -0.43 -13.74 8.87
N ARG A 27 -1.46 -14.50 9.24
CA ARG A 27 -2.82 -13.97 9.50
C ARG A 27 -2.74 -12.85 10.55
N ARG A 28 -3.59 -11.82 10.41
CA ARG A 28 -3.69 -10.66 11.33
C ARG A 28 -2.45 -9.73 11.36
N SER A 29 -1.47 -9.88 10.45
CA SER A 29 -0.31 -8.98 10.38
C SER A 29 -0.60 -7.57 9.80
N GLY A 30 -1.86 -7.19 9.61
CA GLY A 30 -2.23 -5.86 9.12
C GLY A 30 -2.08 -5.63 7.60
N LYS A 31 -1.89 -6.68 6.80
CA LYS A 31 -1.76 -6.56 5.33
C LYS A 31 -2.93 -5.83 4.66
N SER A 32 -4.17 -6.17 5.03
CA SER A 32 -5.36 -5.48 4.52
C SER A 32 -5.40 -3.99 4.90
N THR A 33 -4.84 -3.63 6.07
CA THR A 33 -4.71 -2.23 6.49
C THR A 33 -3.69 -1.47 5.64
N ILE A 34 -2.56 -2.09 5.31
CA ILE A 34 -1.55 -1.49 4.42
C ILE A 34 -2.14 -1.27 3.01
N LEU A 35 -2.85 -2.26 2.46
CA LEU A 35 -3.53 -2.12 1.17
C LEU A 35 -4.52 -0.95 1.17
N LYS A 36 -5.30 -0.78 2.25
CA LYS A 36 -6.19 0.38 2.40
C LYS A 36 -5.43 1.71 2.42
N LEU A 37 -4.27 1.80 3.08
CA LEU A 37 -3.45 3.03 3.04
C LEU A 37 -2.99 3.36 1.61
N ILE A 38 -2.59 2.34 0.86
CA ILE A 38 -2.15 2.51 -0.54
C ILE A 38 -3.32 2.98 -1.41
N ILE A 39 -4.51 2.40 -1.24
CA ILE A 39 -5.72 2.84 -1.97
C ILE A 39 -6.00 4.32 -1.71
N GLU A 40 -5.94 4.76 -0.45
CA GLU A 40 -6.19 6.17 -0.12
C GLU A 40 -5.13 7.11 -0.70
N GLU A 41 -3.86 6.68 -0.72
CA GLU A 41 -2.79 7.43 -1.41
C GLU A 41 -3.05 7.52 -2.92
N LEU A 42 -3.41 6.41 -3.58
CA LEU A 42 -3.67 6.39 -5.02
C LEU A 42 -4.85 7.30 -5.37
N LYS A 43 -5.92 7.29 -4.57
CA LYS A 43 -7.03 8.24 -4.69
C LYS A 43 -6.58 9.68 -4.50
N ALA A 44 -5.70 9.95 -3.53
CA ALA A 44 -5.14 11.29 -3.32
C ALA A 44 -4.33 11.79 -4.53
N ARG A 45 -3.81 10.88 -5.37
CA ARG A 45 -3.16 11.19 -6.65
C ARG A 45 -4.14 11.31 -7.83
N GLY A 46 -5.44 11.14 -7.60
CA GLY A 46 -6.48 11.19 -8.63
C GLY A 46 -6.71 9.87 -9.37
N ILE A 47 -6.22 8.74 -8.85
CA ILE A 47 -6.46 7.40 -9.40
C ILE A 47 -7.72 6.83 -8.74
N ASN A 48 -8.80 6.64 -9.51
CA ASN A 48 -10.11 6.16 -9.02
C ASN A 48 -10.22 4.63 -9.02
#